data_AF-A0A9N9CPP8-F1
#
_entry.id   AF-A0A9N9CPP8-F1
#
_cell.length_a   1.000
_cell.length_b   1.000
_cell.length_c   1.000
_cell.angle_alpha   90.00
_cell.angle_beta   90.00
_cell.angle_gamma   90.00
#
_symmetry.space_group_name_H-M   'P 1'
#
loop_
_entity.id
_entity.type
_entity.pdbx_description
1 polymer ?
#
loop_
_entity_poly.entity_id
_entity_poly.type
_entity_poly.pdbx_seq_one_letter_code
_entity_poly.pdbx_strand_id
1 'polypeptide(L)'
;MYNIQLSPTDLTNGTGPYQVFQNQEFRNYINMSYPYLHYKLIISILLPTDDTLTKIPPFTNVSVGRYDSPSPFTQQFINELEAIVGNYSFDGVDIEYPNKFPCFQATQFNAIYLDYVFTQLLVDISKKLKPNKKILTVTAGQYPISGLDSSIISFAFYLNINAKYASAGIDSIQKNFNVWNTSILIPNLVLGFNVGGIVELINSNNITMDTINNNLTIINEPNIPYTFSDELISDPCRVSVYASWSWKILSHELSPPCYDNASSPWTRGFDNIAQQPYIYLRQQNSSTRFYYVSYEDFQSLKSKLDFVQRVNALGVAIFDITRDSYNVPLLDFIPPDNRYTSNRNNLDNSYLGLKIIVGAICSFILVSVLVAGFIFHRRHKAKMSDQLIDTSNQDCSDISH
;
A
#
# COMPACT_ATOMS: atom_id res chain seq x y z
N MET A 1 5.00 -6.99 -13.57
CA MET A 1 6.26 -6.40 -13.06
C MET A 1 6.19 -6.33 -11.54
N TYR A 2 6.40 -7.43 -10.82
CA TYR A 2 6.39 -7.40 -9.35
C TYR A 2 7.46 -6.42 -8.84
N ASN A 3 7.13 -5.51 -7.91
CA ASN A 3 8.03 -4.49 -7.33
C ASN A 3 8.20 -4.73 -5.82
N ILE A 4 9.11 -5.57 -5.38
CA ILE A 4 9.28 -5.69 -3.92
C ILE A 4 9.88 -4.37 -3.41
N GLN A 5 9.23 -3.76 -2.42
CA GLN A 5 9.61 -2.49 -1.83
C GLN A 5 10.20 -2.74 -0.43
N LEU A 6 11.22 -1.97 -0.06
CA LEU A 6 11.89 -2.14 1.23
C LEU A 6 12.00 -0.75 1.82
N SER A 7 11.34 -0.51 2.95
CA SER A 7 11.38 0.77 3.63
C SER A 7 12.32 0.67 4.83
N PRO A 8 13.51 1.29 4.79
CA PRO A 8 14.27 1.54 5.98
C PRO A 8 13.53 2.63 6.75
N THR A 9 12.70 2.20 7.70
CA THR A 9 12.15 3.08 8.72
C THR A 9 13.31 3.57 9.57
N ASP A 10 13.46 4.89 9.63
CA ASP A 10 14.36 5.66 10.50
C ASP A 10 15.69 6.15 9.90
N LEU A 11 15.61 7.17 9.04
CA LEU A 11 16.74 8.05 8.67
C LEU A 11 17.01 9.17 9.70
N THR A 12 16.32 9.19 10.85
CA THR A 12 16.30 10.37 11.74
C THR A 12 17.55 10.49 12.63
N ASN A 13 18.36 9.43 12.75
CA ASN A 13 19.52 9.37 13.65
C ASN A 13 20.87 9.71 12.98
N GLY A 14 20.88 10.31 11.79
CA GLY A 14 22.12 10.64 11.07
C GLY A 14 22.89 9.42 10.55
N THR A 15 22.38 8.21 10.78
CA THR A 15 22.79 7.00 10.10
C THR A 15 22.21 7.05 8.70
N GLY A 16 23.03 7.38 7.70
CA GLY A 16 22.62 7.34 6.30
C GLY A 16 22.03 5.96 5.94
N PRO A 17 21.20 5.88 4.88
CA PRO A 17 20.52 4.64 4.47
C PRO A 17 21.49 3.46 4.28
N TYR A 18 22.77 3.75 4.07
CA TYR A 18 23.85 2.80 3.86
C TYR A 18 24.09 1.79 5.00
N GLN A 19 23.78 2.10 6.26
CA GLN A 19 24.09 1.19 7.38
C GLN A 19 23.20 -0.06 7.40
N VAL A 20 21.93 0.07 7.00
CA VAL A 20 20.97 -1.05 6.97
C VAL A 20 21.36 -2.12 5.95
N PHE A 21 21.97 -1.69 4.83
CA PHE A 21 22.30 -2.60 3.72
C PHE A 21 23.67 -3.29 3.83
N GLN A 22 24.46 -3.00 4.86
CA GLN A 22 25.71 -3.74 5.11
C GLN A 22 25.47 -5.19 5.59
N ASN A 23 24.20 -5.59 5.82
CA ASN A 23 23.88 -6.96 6.18
C ASN A 23 24.17 -7.94 5.01
N GLN A 24 25.17 -8.80 5.21
CA GLN A 24 25.59 -9.82 4.25
C GLN A 24 24.47 -10.81 3.90
N GLU A 25 23.56 -11.10 4.83
CA GLU A 25 22.42 -12.00 4.59
C GLU A 25 21.47 -11.44 3.54
N PHE A 26 21.20 -10.13 3.60
CA PHE A 26 20.38 -9.45 2.61
C PHE A 26 20.99 -9.49 1.20
N ARG A 27 22.32 -9.28 1.11
CA ARG A 27 23.06 -9.40 -0.17
C ARG A 27 22.98 -10.82 -0.73
N ASN A 28 23.20 -11.82 0.13
CA ASN A 28 23.13 -13.21 -0.27
C ASN A 28 21.73 -13.56 -0.78
N TYR A 29 20.68 -13.05 -0.13
CA TYR A 29 19.29 -13.26 -0.56
C TYR A 29 18.99 -12.67 -1.94
N ILE A 30 19.37 -11.40 -2.19
CA ILE A 30 19.19 -10.77 -3.51
C ILE A 30 19.91 -11.60 -4.57
N ASN A 31 21.18 -11.94 -4.33
CA ASN A 31 22.01 -12.67 -5.29
C ASN A 31 21.50 -14.09 -5.59
N MET A 32 20.90 -14.77 -4.61
CA MET A 32 20.33 -16.11 -4.80
C MET A 32 19.02 -16.09 -5.60
N SER A 33 18.23 -15.03 -5.48
CA SER A 33 16.87 -14.98 -6.02
C SER A 33 16.83 -14.38 -7.44
N TYR A 34 17.72 -13.42 -7.73
CA TYR A 34 17.70 -12.60 -8.96
C TYR A 34 17.80 -13.35 -10.30
N PRO A 35 18.57 -14.45 -10.46
CA PRO A 35 18.74 -15.07 -11.78
C PRO A 35 17.47 -15.76 -12.33
N TYR A 36 16.47 -16.00 -11.48
CA TYR A 36 15.36 -16.88 -11.80
C TYR A 36 14.02 -16.17 -11.97
N LEU A 37 13.98 -14.83 -11.82
CA LEU A 37 12.72 -14.13 -11.63
C LEU A 37 12.64 -12.87 -12.51
N HIS A 38 11.59 -12.79 -13.33
CA HIS A 38 11.25 -11.64 -14.18
C HIS A 38 10.64 -10.46 -13.39
N TYR A 39 11.12 -10.22 -12.16
CA TYR A 39 10.64 -9.15 -11.30
C TYR A 39 11.53 -7.90 -11.39
N LYS A 40 11.06 -6.83 -10.76
CA LYS A 40 11.83 -5.62 -10.50
C LYS A 40 11.92 -5.42 -8.99
N LEU A 41 13.08 -5.01 -8.50
CA LEU A 41 13.27 -4.74 -7.07
C LEU A 41 13.48 -3.24 -6.88
N ILE A 42 12.59 -2.56 -6.17
CA ILE A 42 12.64 -1.11 -5.99
C ILE A 42 12.80 -0.82 -4.50
N ILE A 43 13.75 0.03 -4.10
CA ILE A 43 13.88 0.43 -2.69
C ILE A 43 12.87 1.55 -2.36
N SER A 44 12.11 1.45 -1.26
CA SER A 44 11.34 2.59 -0.74
C SER A 44 12.23 3.49 0.06
N ILE A 45 12.05 4.78 -0.06
CA ILE A 45 12.60 5.74 0.88
C ILE A 45 11.43 6.46 1.53
N LEU A 46 11.13 6.08 2.76
CA LEU A 46 10.27 6.85 3.63
C LEU A 46 11.04 8.10 4.07
N LEU A 47 10.62 9.25 3.56
CA LEU A 47 11.11 10.52 4.05
C LEU A 47 10.63 10.70 5.50
N PRO A 48 11.50 11.09 6.44
CA PRO A 48 11.11 11.33 7.83
C PRO A 48 9.83 12.13 7.93
N THR A 49 8.87 11.61 8.70
CA THR A 49 7.59 12.28 8.97
C THR A 49 7.63 13.06 10.27
N ASP A 50 8.82 13.39 10.80
CA ASP A 50 8.88 14.18 12.03
C ASP A 50 8.23 15.55 11.81
N ASP A 51 7.69 16.12 12.89
CA ASP A 51 6.94 17.39 12.91
C ASP A 51 7.73 18.60 12.37
N THR A 52 8.96 18.41 11.91
CA THR A 52 9.80 19.51 11.48
C THR A 52 10.19 19.42 10.02
N LEU A 53 10.33 18.23 9.40
CA LEU A 53 10.94 18.01 8.06
C LEU A 53 12.30 18.74 7.82
N THR A 54 12.76 19.55 8.78
CA THR A 54 13.92 20.43 8.71
C THR A 54 15.21 19.65 8.81
N LYS A 55 15.13 18.40 9.24
CA LYS A 55 16.28 17.49 9.32
C LYS A 55 16.61 16.81 8.00
N ILE A 56 15.72 16.88 7.00
CA ILE A 56 15.99 16.33 5.67
C ILE A 56 16.56 17.48 4.83
N PRO A 57 17.84 17.45 4.44
CA PRO A 57 18.49 18.62 3.85
C PRO A 57 17.79 19.21 2.62
N PRO A 58 17.29 18.39 1.66
CA PRO A 58 16.41 18.88 0.58
C PRO A 58 15.17 19.67 1.03
N PHE A 59 14.66 19.44 2.25
CA PHE A 59 13.44 20.05 2.80
C PHE A 59 13.72 21.13 3.86
N THR A 60 14.99 21.41 4.17
CA THR A 60 15.38 22.46 5.16
C THR A 60 14.79 23.83 4.88
N ASN A 61 14.48 24.15 3.61
CA ASN A 61 13.94 25.44 3.17
C ASN A 61 12.53 25.35 2.58
N VAL A 62 11.75 24.32 2.96
CA VAL A 62 10.37 24.15 2.48
C VAL A 62 9.45 25.30 2.91
N SER A 63 9.71 25.94 4.06
CA SER A 63 8.93 27.08 4.56
C SER A 63 8.96 28.30 3.64
N VAL A 64 10.00 28.42 2.81
CA VAL A 64 10.18 29.50 1.82
C VAL A 64 10.10 28.99 0.38
N GLY A 65 9.71 27.73 0.17
CA GLY A 65 9.60 27.13 -1.16
C GLY A 65 10.90 27.08 -1.94
N ARG A 66 12.05 26.99 -1.26
CA ARG A 66 13.36 26.95 -1.91
C ARG A 66 13.92 25.54 -1.91
N TYR A 67 14.21 25.02 -3.10
CA TYR A 67 15.01 23.83 -3.30
C TYR A 67 16.45 24.24 -3.65
N ASP A 68 17.43 23.71 -2.91
CA ASP A 68 18.85 24.01 -3.10
C ASP A 68 19.58 22.80 -3.68
N SER A 69 19.43 22.60 -5.00
CA SER A 69 20.07 21.50 -5.73
C SER A 69 21.60 21.44 -5.47
N PRO A 70 22.36 22.55 -5.51
CA PRO A 70 23.82 22.52 -5.30
C PRO A 70 24.26 22.26 -3.85
N SER A 71 23.34 22.20 -2.89
CA SER A 71 23.69 21.94 -1.49
C SER A 71 24.47 20.62 -1.39
N PRO A 72 25.65 20.61 -0.71
CA PRO A 72 26.44 19.41 -0.53
C PRO A 72 25.63 18.24 0.05
N PHE A 73 24.68 18.53 0.94
CA PHE A 73 23.82 17.51 1.54
C PHE A 73 22.79 16.93 0.58
N THR A 74 22.15 17.77 -0.25
CA THR A 74 21.22 17.32 -1.30
C THR A 74 21.94 16.41 -2.28
N GLN A 75 23.13 16.82 -2.73
CA GLN A 75 23.97 16.04 -3.62
C GLN A 75 24.43 14.73 -2.96
N GLN A 76 24.83 14.78 -1.68
CA GLN A 76 25.18 13.58 -0.93
C GLN A 76 24.02 12.59 -0.88
N PHE A 77 22.82 13.03 -0.51
CA PHE A 77 21.64 12.17 -0.46
C PHE A 77 21.35 11.50 -1.81
N ILE A 78 21.37 12.27 -2.90
CA ILE A 78 21.12 11.74 -4.26
C ILE A 78 22.22 10.73 -4.66
N ASN A 79 23.49 11.04 -4.38
CA ASN A 79 24.61 10.15 -4.68
C ASN A 79 24.55 8.85 -3.85
N GLU A 80 24.10 8.93 -2.60
CA GLU A 80 23.89 7.74 -1.75
C GLU A 80 22.76 6.87 -2.28
N LEU A 81 21.65 7.45 -2.75
CA LEU A 81 20.58 6.70 -3.40
C LEU A 81 21.08 6.01 -4.68
N GLU A 82 21.80 6.72 -5.55
CA GLU A 82 22.40 6.13 -6.75
C GLU A 82 23.34 4.98 -6.39
N ALA A 83 24.21 5.18 -5.38
CA ALA A 83 25.13 4.16 -4.90
C ALA A 83 24.40 2.93 -4.34
N ILE A 84 23.33 3.10 -3.57
CA ILE A 84 22.52 1.98 -3.06
C ILE A 84 21.90 1.22 -4.22
N VAL A 85 21.28 1.92 -5.16
CA VAL A 85 20.63 1.28 -6.30
C VAL A 85 21.62 0.51 -7.18
N GLY A 86 22.81 1.08 -7.39
CA GLY A 86 23.90 0.44 -8.11
C GLY A 86 24.50 -0.76 -7.37
N ASN A 87 24.88 -0.59 -6.11
CA ASN A 87 25.64 -1.57 -5.34
C ASN A 87 24.82 -2.80 -4.95
N TYR A 88 23.50 -2.65 -4.81
CA TYR A 88 22.58 -3.74 -4.44
C TYR A 88 21.72 -4.22 -5.60
N SER A 89 22.03 -3.80 -6.82
CA SER A 89 21.31 -4.20 -8.04
C SER A 89 19.80 -3.95 -8.00
N PHE A 90 19.35 -2.93 -7.25
CA PHE A 90 17.96 -2.50 -7.31
C PHE A 90 17.65 -1.98 -8.71
N ASP A 91 16.44 -2.22 -9.19
CA ASP A 91 15.93 -1.72 -10.46
C ASP A 91 15.49 -0.26 -10.38
N GLY A 92 15.27 0.28 -9.18
CA GLY A 92 14.82 1.65 -9.00
C GLY A 92 14.67 2.09 -7.55
N VAL A 93 14.10 3.28 -7.38
CA VAL A 93 13.74 3.90 -6.10
C VAL A 93 12.28 4.33 -6.12
N ASP A 94 11.59 4.11 -5.01
CA ASP A 94 10.31 4.74 -4.66
C ASP A 94 10.55 5.80 -3.59
N ILE A 95 10.05 7.01 -3.78
CA ILE A 95 10.12 8.07 -2.77
C ILE A 95 8.72 8.31 -2.20
N GLU A 96 8.55 8.13 -0.90
CA GLU A 96 7.26 8.37 -0.26
C GLU A 96 7.07 9.88 -0.01
N TYR A 97 5.98 10.42 -0.56
CA TYR A 97 5.65 11.83 -0.43
C TYR A 97 5.32 12.18 1.04
N PRO A 98 5.97 13.18 1.65
CA PRO A 98 5.82 13.46 3.08
C PRO A 98 4.39 13.81 3.48
N ASN A 99 3.64 14.42 2.56
CA ASN A 99 2.27 14.90 2.80
C ASN A 99 1.21 13.94 2.21
N LYS A 100 1.52 12.63 2.20
CA LYS A 100 0.56 11.59 1.79
C LYS A 100 -0.58 11.40 2.80
N PHE A 101 -0.39 11.78 4.07
CA PHE A 101 -1.45 11.71 5.08
C PHE A 101 -2.18 13.06 5.23
N PRO A 102 -3.52 13.10 5.17
CA PRO A 102 -4.30 14.34 5.14
C PRO A 102 -4.05 15.30 6.31
N CYS A 103 -3.61 14.82 7.47
CA CYS A 103 -3.40 15.66 8.65
C CYS A 103 -2.09 16.47 8.64
N PHE A 104 -1.08 16.05 7.88
CA PHE A 104 0.13 16.86 7.70
C PHE A 104 -0.18 18.13 6.90
N GLN A 105 -1.25 18.12 6.09
CA GLN A 105 -1.71 19.29 5.33
C GLN A 105 -2.15 20.45 6.22
N ALA A 106 -2.57 20.17 7.45
CA ALA A 106 -3.26 21.15 8.27
C ALA A 106 -2.34 22.00 9.16
N THR A 107 -1.07 21.63 9.37
CA THR A 107 -0.35 22.16 10.55
C THR A 107 1.06 22.71 10.34
N GLN A 108 1.80 22.38 9.27
CA GLN A 108 3.24 22.71 9.27
C GLN A 108 3.82 23.33 7.98
N PHE A 109 3.28 23.01 6.79
CA PHE A 109 3.89 23.46 5.53
C PHE A 109 2.87 24.01 4.54
N ASN A 110 3.28 25.00 3.74
CA ASN A 110 2.54 25.40 2.55
C ASN A 110 2.66 24.27 1.52
N ALA A 111 1.56 23.61 1.19
CA ALA A 111 1.53 22.48 0.25
C ALA A 111 2.16 22.82 -1.11
N ILE A 112 1.99 24.07 -1.60
CA ILE A 112 2.58 24.52 -2.87
C ILE A 112 4.12 24.50 -2.79
N TYR A 113 4.67 24.93 -1.66
CA TYR A 113 6.12 24.95 -1.45
C TYR A 113 6.69 23.56 -1.28
N LEU A 114 5.98 22.68 -0.57
CA LEU A 114 6.36 21.27 -0.43
C LEU A 114 6.34 20.55 -1.78
N ASP A 115 5.28 20.73 -2.57
CA ASP A 115 5.17 20.17 -3.92
C ASP A 115 6.33 20.63 -4.81
N TYR A 116 6.63 21.93 -4.80
CA TYR A 116 7.75 22.47 -5.56
C TYR A 116 9.08 21.84 -5.13
N VAL A 117 9.40 21.83 -3.84
CA VAL A 117 10.66 21.27 -3.34
C VAL A 117 10.77 19.78 -3.65
N PHE A 118 9.69 19.03 -3.43
CA PHE A 118 9.63 17.58 -3.67
C PHE A 118 9.83 17.26 -5.16
N THR A 119 9.13 17.96 -6.05
CA THR A 119 9.25 17.71 -7.50
C THR A 119 10.62 18.07 -8.05
N GLN A 120 11.27 19.13 -7.54
CA GLN A 120 12.65 19.43 -7.91
C GLN A 120 13.65 18.36 -7.43
N LEU A 121 13.46 17.82 -6.22
CA LEU A 121 14.25 16.69 -5.72
C LEU A 121 14.10 15.47 -6.65
N LEU A 122 12.87 15.13 -7.05
CA LEU A 122 12.61 14.02 -7.97
C LEU A 122 13.26 14.22 -9.33
N VAL A 123 13.28 15.46 -9.85
CA VAL A 123 13.96 15.78 -11.11
C VAL A 123 15.46 15.47 -11.01
N ASP A 124 16.12 15.84 -9.91
CA ASP A 124 17.54 15.58 -9.75
C ASP A 124 17.87 14.10 -9.48
N ILE A 125 17.02 13.40 -8.71
CA ILE A 125 17.11 11.93 -8.57
C ILE A 125 16.95 11.26 -9.95
N SER A 126 15.93 11.68 -10.73
CA SER A 126 15.68 11.17 -12.08
C SER A 126 16.87 11.36 -13.01
N LYS A 127 17.52 12.54 -12.98
CA LYS A 127 18.74 12.80 -13.76
C LYS A 127 19.89 11.85 -13.42
N LYS A 128 20.04 11.45 -12.15
CA LYS A 128 21.06 10.45 -11.75
C LYS A 128 20.70 9.02 -12.08
N LEU A 129 19.43 8.65 -11.97
CA LEU A 129 18.96 7.29 -12.19
C LEU A 129 18.81 6.93 -13.68
N LYS A 130 18.45 7.90 -14.54
CA LYS A 130 18.17 7.71 -15.98
C LYS A 130 19.33 7.09 -16.79
N PRO A 131 20.60 7.51 -16.66
CA PRO A 131 21.72 6.91 -17.39
C PRO A 131 21.86 5.40 -17.17
N ASN A 132 21.50 4.94 -15.97
CA ASN A 132 21.55 3.53 -15.57
C ASN A 132 20.22 2.79 -15.80
N LYS A 133 19.27 3.41 -16.51
CA LYS A 133 17.92 2.88 -16.79
C LYS A 133 17.17 2.43 -15.53
N LYS A 134 17.41 3.12 -14.40
CA LYS A 134 16.75 2.82 -13.13
C LYS A 134 15.37 3.49 -13.08
N ILE A 135 14.42 2.81 -12.46
CA ILE A 135 13.03 3.25 -12.28
C ILE A 135 12.99 4.28 -11.15
N LEU A 136 12.21 5.34 -11.32
CA LEU A 136 11.85 6.25 -10.24
C LEU A 136 10.33 6.22 -10.11
N THR A 137 9.85 5.97 -8.91
CA THR A 137 8.43 5.99 -8.58
C THR A 137 8.18 6.87 -7.35
N VAL A 138 6.92 7.22 -7.14
CA VAL A 138 6.48 7.99 -5.97
C VAL A 138 5.26 7.34 -5.36
N THR A 139 5.28 7.15 -4.04
CA THR A 139 4.08 6.83 -3.27
C THR A 139 3.47 8.11 -2.71
N ALA A 140 2.24 8.40 -3.09
CA ALA A 140 1.52 9.60 -2.70
C ALA A 140 0.13 9.27 -2.15
N GLY A 141 -0.50 10.25 -1.50
CA GLY A 141 -1.82 10.11 -0.90
C GLY A 141 -2.97 10.38 -1.88
N GLN A 142 -4.10 10.81 -1.33
CA GLN A 142 -5.33 11.04 -2.09
C GLN A 142 -5.28 12.27 -3.04
N TYR A 143 -4.32 13.17 -2.84
CA TYR A 143 -4.20 14.40 -3.62
C TYR A 143 -2.98 14.39 -4.53
N PRO A 144 -3.09 14.93 -5.75
CA PRO A 144 -1.97 15.04 -6.69
C PRO A 144 -0.92 16.01 -6.16
N ILE A 145 0.33 15.74 -6.56
CA ILE A 145 1.48 16.62 -6.28
C ILE A 145 1.62 17.59 -7.44
N SER A 146 1.51 18.89 -7.17
CA SER A 146 1.62 19.92 -8.20
C SER A 146 3.02 19.91 -8.85
N GLY A 147 3.06 19.91 -10.18
CA GLY A 147 4.32 19.94 -10.95
C GLY A 147 5.03 18.58 -11.08
N LEU A 148 4.41 17.48 -10.66
CA LEU A 148 4.98 16.15 -10.82
C LEU A 148 5.15 15.79 -12.31
N ASP A 149 6.34 15.31 -12.67
CA ASP A 149 6.63 14.88 -14.05
C ASP A 149 5.75 13.67 -14.40
N SER A 150 4.93 13.82 -15.44
CA SER A 150 4.01 12.78 -15.92
C SER A 150 4.68 11.46 -16.29
N SER A 151 5.99 11.43 -16.54
CA SER A 151 6.77 10.21 -16.82
C SER A 151 7.13 9.40 -15.58
N ILE A 152 7.00 9.97 -14.37
CA ILE A 152 7.23 9.27 -13.12
C ILE A 152 5.99 8.42 -12.80
N ILE A 153 6.22 7.12 -12.56
CA ILE A 153 5.15 6.21 -12.13
C ILE A 153 4.71 6.61 -10.73
N SER A 154 3.41 6.84 -10.56
CA SER A 154 2.85 7.32 -9.30
C SER A 154 1.94 6.27 -8.69
N PHE A 155 2.28 5.83 -7.49
CA PHE A 155 1.42 5.01 -6.65
C PHE A 155 0.48 5.93 -5.88
N ALA A 156 -0.79 5.91 -6.28
CA ALA A 156 -1.85 6.58 -5.54
C ALA A 156 -2.29 5.62 -4.42
N PHE A 157 -1.72 5.80 -3.22
CA PHE A 157 -2.10 5.04 -2.06
C PHE A 157 -3.32 5.69 -1.41
N TYR A 158 -4.41 4.94 -1.36
CA TYR A 158 -5.60 5.36 -0.63
C TYR A 158 -5.80 4.49 0.60
N LEU A 159 -5.65 5.10 1.76
CA LEU A 159 -6.09 4.54 3.02
C LEU A 159 -6.92 5.59 3.74
N ASN A 160 -8.23 5.36 3.79
CA ASN A 160 -9.13 6.12 4.63
C ASN A 160 -9.06 5.56 6.04
N ILE A 161 -8.45 6.30 6.94
CA ILE A 161 -8.34 5.96 8.37
C ILE A 161 -9.57 6.40 9.18
N ASN A 162 -10.71 6.65 8.53
CA ASN A 162 -11.96 7.06 9.17
C ASN A 162 -13.09 6.04 8.90
N ALA A 163 -13.51 5.27 9.92
CA ALA A 163 -14.59 4.26 9.90
C ALA A 163 -15.96 4.76 9.46
N LYS A 164 -16.15 6.07 9.31
CA LYS A 164 -17.40 6.59 8.72
C LYS A 164 -17.64 6.01 7.33
N TYR A 165 -16.58 5.55 6.66
CA TYR A 165 -16.62 5.00 5.34
C TYR A 165 -15.75 3.75 5.26
N ALA A 166 -15.89 3.00 4.18
CA ALA A 166 -14.94 1.95 3.82
C ALA A 166 -13.50 2.49 3.82
N SER A 167 -12.57 1.71 4.38
CA SER A 167 -11.16 2.08 4.48
C SER A 167 -10.50 2.26 3.11
N ALA A 168 -10.98 1.54 2.09
CA ALA A 168 -10.54 1.68 0.70
C ALA A 168 -11.68 1.47 -0.31
N GLY A 169 -12.81 2.15 -0.10
CA GLY A 169 -13.99 2.03 -0.99
C GLY A 169 -13.72 2.43 -2.45
N ILE A 170 -14.31 1.71 -3.40
CA ILE A 170 -14.12 1.91 -4.84
C ILE A 170 -14.62 3.27 -5.34
N ASP A 171 -15.67 3.80 -4.72
CA ASP A 171 -16.23 5.13 -4.97
C ASP A 171 -15.19 6.23 -4.66
N SER A 172 -14.51 6.09 -3.53
CA SER A 172 -13.45 7.01 -3.08
C SER A 172 -12.19 6.85 -3.91
N ILE A 173 -11.81 5.61 -4.24
CA ILE A 173 -10.72 5.32 -5.19
C ILE A 173 -10.99 6.00 -6.54
N GLN A 174 -12.19 5.84 -7.09
CA GLN A 174 -12.55 6.45 -8.37
C GLN A 174 -12.49 7.97 -8.32
N LYS A 175 -12.98 8.59 -7.24
CA LYS A 175 -12.85 10.03 -7.04
C LYS A 175 -11.39 10.47 -7.04
N ASN A 176 -10.51 9.75 -6.34
CA ASN A 176 -9.09 10.11 -6.28
C ASN A 176 -8.40 9.92 -7.63
N PHE A 177 -8.69 8.83 -8.36
CA PHE A 177 -8.17 8.63 -9.71
C PHE A 177 -8.58 9.77 -10.65
N ASN A 178 -9.83 10.25 -10.55
CA ASN A 178 -10.27 11.40 -11.33
C ASN A 178 -9.50 12.68 -10.99
N VAL A 179 -9.18 12.91 -9.70
CA VAL A 179 -8.37 14.07 -9.28
C VAL A 179 -6.92 13.92 -9.78
N TRP A 180 -6.31 12.75 -9.62
CA TRP A 180 -4.96 12.46 -10.09
C TRP A 180 -4.83 12.57 -11.62
N ASN A 181 -5.87 12.20 -12.37
CA ASN A 181 -5.90 12.32 -13.83
C ASN A 181 -5.76 13.75 -14.36
N THR A 182 -5.94 14.76 -13.49
CA THR A 182 -5.70 16.16 -13.86
C THR A 182 -4.21 16.49 -13.97
N SER A 183 -3.33 15.68 -13.37
CA SER A 183 -1.88 15.92 -13.28
C SER A 183 -1.04 14.77 -13.83
N ILE A 184 -1.50 13.52 -13.71
CA ILE A 184 -0.79 12.32 -14.17
C ILE A 184 -1.75 11.48 -15.00
N LEU A 185 -1.31 11.02 -16.17
CA LEU A 185 -2.12 10.16 -17.03
C LEU A 185 -2.44 8.83 -16.32
N ILE A 186 -3.69 8.38 -16.40
CA ILE A 186 -4.12 7.10 -15.78
C ILE A 186 -3.18 5.92 -16.05
N PRO A 187 -2.62 5.72 -17.27
CA PRO A 187 -1.68 4.62 -17.53
C PRO A 187 -0.37 4.66 -16.73
N ASN A 188 -0.10 5.74 -16.01
CA ASN A 188 1.05 5.89 -15.10
C ASN A 188 0.65 5.84 -13.61
N LEU A 189 -0.64 5.65 -13.32
CA LEU A 189 -1.17 5.48 -11.97
C LEU A 189 -1.23 4.01 -11.57
N VAL A 190 -0.83 3.73 -10.34
CA VAL A 190 -0.97 2.43 -9.70
C VAL A 190 -1.89 2.57 -8.49
N LEU A 191 -2.89 1.70 -8.36
CA LEU A 191 -3.79 1.66 -7.22
C LEU A 191 -3.14 0.94 -6.03
N GLY A 192 -2.88 1.65 -4.93
CA GLY A 192 -2.48 1.01 -3.67
C GLY A 192 -3.68 0.49 -2.87
N PHE A 193 -3.58 -0.69 -2.28
CA PHE A 193 -4.52 -1.18 -1.26
C PHE A 193 -3.82 -1.93 -0.12
N ASN A 194 -4.52 -2.09 1.00
CA ASN A 194 -4.00 -2.73 2.22
C ASN A 194 -4.44 -4.20 2.33
N VAL A 195 -3.55 -5.13 2.66
CA VAL A 195 -3.90 -6.53 2.91
C VAL A 195 -4.28 -6.69 4.38
N GLY A 196 -5.57 -6.56 4.66
CA GLY A 196 -6.10 -6.60 6.02
C GLY A 196 -7.24 -5.63 6.21
N GLY A 197 -7.37 -5.09 7.42
CA GLY A 197 -8.41 -4.14 7.78
C GLY A 197 -7.97 -3.10 8.80
N ILE A 198 -8.79 -2.06 8.90
CA ILE A 198 -8.71 -1.02 9.94
C ILE A 198 -9.77 -1.32 10.98
N VAL A 199 -9.36 -1.29 12.24
CA VAL A 199 -10.19 -1.62 13.40
C VAL A 199 -10.43 -0.37 14.23
N GLU A 200 -11.70 -0.07 14.41
CA GLU A 200 -12.18 1.13 15.09
C GLU A 200 -13.26 0.76 16.09
N LEU A 201 -13.39 1.58 17.13
CA LEU A 201 -14.53 1.52 18.04
C LEU A 201 -15.55 2.55 17.58
N ILE A 202 -16.78 2.10 17.33
CA ILE A 202 -17.85 2.95 16.82
C ILE A 202 -19.07 2.92 17.74
N ASN A 203 -19.85 3.99 17.70
CA ASN A 203 -21.18 4.08 18.28
C ASN A 203 -22.23 4.04 17.16
N SER A 204 -23.23 3.17 17.29
CA SER A 204 -24.38 3.08 16.39
C SER A 204 -25.59 2.45 17.06
N ASN A 205 -26.80 2.87 16.70
CA ASN A 205 -28.04 2.18 17.14
C ASN A 205 -28.39 0.99 16.24
N ASN A 206 -27.87 0.95 15.01
CA ASN A 206 -28.11 -0.11 14.04
C ASN A 206 -26.97 -0.13 13.02
N ILE A 207 -26.27 -1.26 12.89
CA ILE A 207 -25.24 -1.45 11.87
C ILE A 207 -25.91 -2.11 10.66
N THR A 208 -26.44 -1.27 9.77
CA THR A 208 -26.88 -1.65 8.42
C THR A 208 -26.26 -0.64 7.46
N MET A 209 -25.17 -1.03 6.79
CA MET A 209 -24.41 -0.16 5.88
C MET A 209 -24.89 -0.21 4.42
N ASP A 210 -26.13 -0.64 4.15
CA ASP A 210 -26.65 -0.70 2.76
C ASP A 210 -26.72 0.66 2.06
N THR A 211 -26.58 1.75 2.80
CA THR A 211 -26.39 3.09 2.25
C THR A 211 -25.59 3.88 3.24
N ILE A 212 -24.61 4.66 2.75
CA ILE A 212 -24.01 5.87 3.32
C ILE A 212 -24.86 6.48 4.46
N ASN A 213 -24.86 5.83 5.62
CA ASN A 213 -25.64 6.28 6.76
C ASN A 213 -24.61 6.89 7.68
N ASN A 214 -24.55 8.22 7.61
CA ASN A 214 -23.72 9.15 8.38
C ASN A 214 -23.82 9.01 9.91
N ASN A 215 -24.39 7.90 10.42
CA ASN A 215 -24.73 7.68 11.82
C ASN A 215 -23.66 6.87 12.56
N LEU A 216 -22.66 6.30 11.88
CA LEU A 216 -21.51 5.75 12.56
C LEU A 216 -20.68 6.88 13.15
N THR A 217 -20.54 6.89 14.47
CA THR A 217 -19.70 7.86 15.18
C THR A 217 -18.49 7.15 15.73
N ILE A 218 -17.29 7.54 15.29
CA ILE A 218 -16.03 7.01 15.81
C ILE A 218 -15.87 7.44 17.27
N ILE A 219 -15.51 6.48 18.12
CA ILE A 219 -15.23 6.72 19.53
C ILE A 219 -13.72 6.91 19.68
N ASN A 220 -13.31 8.15 19.91
CA ASN A 220 -11.91 8.50 20.16
C ASN A 220 -11.55 8.26 21.63
N GLU A 221 -11.29 6.99 21.98
CA GLU A 221 -10.80 6.61 23.31
C GLU A 221 -9.29 6.23 23.22
N PRO A 222 -8.40 6.86 24.00
CA PRO A 222 -6.94 6.67 23.86
C PRO A 222 -6.43 5.29 24.31
N ASN A 223 -7.28 4.46 24.92
CA ASN A 223 -6.91 3.16 25.51
C ASN A 223 -7.94 2.08 25.19
N ILE A 224 -8.37 1.98 23.93
CA ILE A 224 -9.27 0.89 23.53
C ILE A 224 -8.45 -0.42 23.58
N PRO A 225 -8.84 -1.40 24.41
CA PRO A 225 -8.20 -2.70 24.39
C PRO A 225 -8.68 -3.43 23.13
N TYR A 226 -7.85 -3.38 22.08
CA TYR A 226 -7.99 -4.27 20.94
C TYR A 226 -7.42 -5.61 21.34
N THR A 227 -8.27 -6.60 21.54
CA THR A 227 -7.85 -7.95 21.97
C THR A 227 -6.94 -8.65 20.95
N PHE A 228 -6.91 -8.17 19.70
CA PHE A 228 -6.23 -8.85 18.59
C PHE A 228 -5.60 -7.88 17.58
N SER A 229 -4.81 -6.87 17.98
CA SER A 229 -4.08 -6.04 17.00
C SER A 229 -2.70 -6.62 16.67
N ASP A 230 -2.32 -6.63 15.39
CA ASP A 230 -0.94 -6.90 14.99
C ASP A 230 -0.02 -5.75 15.41
N GLU A 231 -0.51 -4.53 15.21
CA GLU A 231 0.22 -3.31 15.47
C GLU A 231 -0.75 -2.21 15.88
N LEU A 232 -0.38 -1.49 16.94
CA LEU A 232 -0.99 -0.20 17.24
C LEU A 232 -0.30 0.83 16.35
N ILE A 233 -0.99 1.28 15.31
CA ILE A 233 -0.47 2.31 14.43
C ILE A 233 -0.73 3.64 15.13
N SER A 234 0.34 4.30 15.57
CA SER A 234 0.22 5.67 16.06
C SER A 234 -0.24 6.54 14.89
N ASP A 235 -1.46 7.05 14.99
CA ASP A 235 -1.97 8.01 14.03
C ASP A 235 -1.12 9.29 14.12
N PRO A 236 -0.30 9.63 13.10
CA PRO A 236 0.44 10.89 13.12
C PRO A 236 -0.50 12.09 13.18
N CYS A 237 -1.77 11.90 12.79
CA CYS A 237 -2.81 12.90 12.83
C CYS A 237 -3.40 13.13 14.23
N ARG A 238 -3.13 12.22 15.20
CA ARG A 238 -3.71 12.22 16.55
C ARG A 238 -5.25 12.36 16.56
N VAL A 239 -5.94 11.98 15.48
CA VAL A 239 -7.40 12.15 15.37
C VAL A 239 -8.12 10.99 16.03
N SER A 240 -7.52 9.79 16.02
CA SER A 240 -8.02 8.62 16.73
C SER A 240 -6.90 7.61 17.00
N VAL A 241 -7.07 6.72 17.97
CA VAL A 241 -6.30 5.48 18.03
C VAL A 241 -7.08 4.46 17.20
N TYR A 242 -6.48 3.99 16.11
CA TYR A 242 -7.00 2.85 15.36
C TYR A 242 -6.00 1.70 15.45
N ALA A 243 -6.52 0.48 15.36
CA ALA A 243 -5.70 -0.71 15.19
C ALA A 243 -5.77 -1.15 13.73
N SER A 244 -4.77 -1.90 13.29
CA SER A 244 -4.84 -2.57 12.00
C SER A 244 -4.71 -4.08 12.19
N TRP A 245 -5.55 -4.82 11.48
CA TRP A 245 -5.51 -6.28 11.44
C TRP A 245 -4.97 -6.70 10.09
N SER A 246 -3.94 -7.55 10.09
CA SER A 246 -3.52 -8.28 8.89
C SER A 246 -4.63 -9.22 8.43
N TRP A 247 -4.58 -9.61 7.16
CA TRP A 247 -5.43 -10.69 6.67
C TRP A 247 -5.18 -12.01 7.44
N LYS A 248 -3.95 -12.24 7.91
CA LYS A 248 -3.63 -13.37 8.77
C LYS A 248 -4.49 -13.43 10.03
N ILE A 249 -4.67 -12.32 10.76
CA ILE A 249 -5.59 -12.28 11.91
C ILE A 249 -7.03 -12.40 11.43
N LEU A 250 -7.41 -11.55 10.47
CA LEU A 250 -8.79 -11.40 10.07
C LEU A 250 -9.40 -12.69 9.51
N SER A 251 -8.63 -13.47 8.75
CA SER A 251 -9.09 -14.74 8.19
C SER A 251 -9.48 -15.79 9.24
N HIS A 252 -9.05 -15.65 10.51
CA HIS A 252 -9.53 -16.49 11.61
C HIS A 252 -10.94 -16.10 12.09
N GLU A 253 -11.33 -14.84 11.90
CA GLU A 253 -12.65 -14.31 12.25
C GLU A 253 -13.67 -14.46 11.10
N LEU A 254 -13.25 -15.04 9.98
CA LEU A 254 -14.06 -15.28 8.79
C LEU A 254 -14.20 -16.79 8.53
N SER A 255 -15.30 -17.17 7.90
CA SER A 255 -15.60 -18.58 7.59
C SER A 255 -14.98 -18.97 6.23
N PRO A 256 -14.02 -19.91 6.18
CA PRO A 256 -13.47 -20.41 4.92
C PRO A 256 -14.55 -21.20 4.14
N PRO A 257 -14.36 -21.42 2.82
CA PRO A 257 -13.15 -21.14 2.03
C PRO A 257 -13.12 -19.75 1.40
N CYS A 258 -14.29 -19.13 1.19
CA CYS A 258 -14.39 -17.86 0.47
C CYS A 258 -14.39 -16.64 1.38
N TYR A 259 -14.47 -16.82 2.70
CA TYR A 259 -14.47 -15.75 3.69
C TYR A 259 -15.62 -14.74 3.49
N ASP A 260 -16.72 -15.20 2.89
CA ASP A 260 -17.93 -14.43 2.60
C ASP A 260 -18.89 -14.32 3.80
N ASN A 261 -18.55 -15.00 4.90
CA ASN A 261 -19.27 -15.01 6.17
C ASN A 261 -18.32 -14.77 7.34
N ALA A 262 -18.83 -14.17 8.41
CA ALA A 262 -18.09 -14.02 9.66
C ALA A 262 -18.26 -15.25 10.57
N SER A 263 -17.19 -15.60 11.29
CA SER A 263 -17.23 -16.58 12.37
C SER A 263 -17.89 -15.97 13.61
N SER A 264 -18.74 -16.73 14.32
CA SER A 264 -19.34 -16.27 15.58
C SER A 264 -18.24 -15.88 16.58
N PRO A 265 -18.35 -14.73 17.29
CA PRO A 265 -19.54 -13.87 17.45
C PRO A 265 -19.64 -12.67 16.50
N TRP A 266 -18.79 -12.58 15.48
CA TRP A 266 -18.79 -11.47 14.52
C TRP A 266 -19.97 -11.57 13.56
N THR A 267 -20.46 -10.40 13.15
CA THR A 267 -21.40 -10.28 12.04
C THR A 267 -20.69 -9.62 10.86
N ARG A 268 -20.81 -10.22 9.67
CA ARG A 268 -20.32 -9.64 8.42
C ARG A 268 -21.41 -8.82 7.74
N GLY A 269 -21.01 -7.75 7.07
CA GLY A 269 -21.80 -7.11 6.04
C GLY A 269 -20.91 -6.68 4.86
N PHE A 270 -21.55 -6.19 3.80
CA PHE A 270 -20.87 -5.71 2.61
C PHE A 270 -21.49 -4.37 2.19
N ASP A 271 -20.67 -3.35 2.00
CA ASP A 271 -21.10 -2.07 1.45
C ASP A 271 -21.12 -2.18 -0.07
N ASN A 272 -22.32 -2.23 -0.65
CA ASN A 272 -22.53 -2.37 -2.09
C ASN A 272 -22.11 -1.13 -2.89
N ILE A 273 -22.00 0.04 -2.27
CA ILE A 273 -21.57 1.28 -2.94
C ILE A 273 -20.03 1.32 -2.94
N ALA A 274 -19.43 1.13 -1.77
CA ALA A 274 -17.98 1.13 -1.62
C ALA A 274 -17.32 -0.15 -2.14
N GLN A 275 -18.10 -1.20 -2.40
CA GLN A 275 -17.61 -2.54 -2.77
C GLN A 275 -16.58 -3.06 -1.76
N GLN A 276 -16.92 -2.94 -0.47
CA GLN A 276 -16.02 -3.23 0.64
C GLN A 276 -16.73 -4.05 1.72
N PRO A 277 -16.15 -5.17 2.18
CA PRO A 277 -16.69 -5.90 3.31
C PRO A 277 -16.35 -5.21 4.64
N TYR A 278 -17.15 -5.55 5.65
CA TYR A 278 -16.87 -5.21 7.03
C TYR A 278 -17.36 -6.31 7.97
N ILE A 279 -16.75 -6.40 9.15
CA ILE A 279 -17.28 -7.19 10.26
C ILE A 279 -17.46 -6.29 11.48
N TYR A 280 -18.39 -6.66 12.35
CA TYR A 280 -18.57 -5.96 13.61
C TYR A 280 -18.90 -6.91 14.76
N LEU A 281 -18.50 -6.50 15.96
CA LEU A 281 -18.75 -7.19 17.21
C LEU A 281 -19.22 -6.19 18.26
N ARG A 282 -20.38 -6.45 18.85
CA ARG A 282 -20.94 -5.62 19.92
C ARG A 282 -20.09 -5.74 21.18
N GLN A 283 -19.73 -4.61 21.78
CA GLN A 283 -19.01 -4.61 23.07
C GLN A 283 -19.92 -5.16 24.17
N GLN A 284 -19.37 -5.98 25.06
CA GLN A 284 -20.09 -6.44 26.25
C GLN A 284 -20.59 -5.22 27.05
N ASN A 285 -21.82 -5.30 27.55
CA ASN A 285 -22.48 -4.24 28.33
C ASN A 285 -22.78 -2.94 27.56
N SER A 286 -22.76 -2.96 26.23
CA SER A 286 -23.23 -1.84 25.43
C SER A 286 -24.29 -2.25 24.40
N SER A 287 -25.35 -1.46 24.29
CA SER A 287 -26.33 -1.61 23.22
C SER A 287 -25.93 -0.90 21.92
N THR A 288 -24.93 -0.02 21.98
CA THR A 288 -24.60 0.88 20.87
C THR A 288 -23.11 0.91 20.49
N ARG A 289 -22.22 0.33 21.30
CA ARG A 289 -20.78 0.28 21.00
C ARG A 289 -20.38 -1.01 20.30
N PHE A 290 -19.59 -0.87 19.25
CA PHE A 290 -19.12 -1.99 18.44
C PHE A 290 -17.65 -1.85 18.08
N TYR A 291 -16.91 -2.95 18.14
CA TYR A 291 -15.70 -3.10 17.35
C TYR A 291 -16.12 -3.27 15.89
N TYR A 292 -15.53 -2.48 15.01
CA TYR A 292 -15.82 -2.47 13.59
C TYR A 292 -14.53 -2.62 12.81
N VAL A 293 -14.54 -3.50 11.81
CA VAL A 293 -13.39 -3.76 10.95
C VAL A 293 -13.80 -3.60 9.50
N SER A 294 -13.23 -2.62 8.79
CA SER A 294 -13.35 -2.49 7.33
C SER A 294 -12.08 -3.05 6.68
N TYR A 295 -12.23 -4.01 5.77
CA TYR A 295 -11.11 -4.85 5.31
C TYR A 295 -11.21 -5.28 3.84
N GLU A 296 -10.15 -5.86 3.28
CA GLU A 296 -10.16 -6.46 1.95
C GLU A 296 -10.44 -7.97 1.97
N ASP A 297 -11.30 -8.46 1.08
CA ASP A 297 -11.45 -9.88 0.75
C ASP A 297 -11.39 -10.11 -0.77
N PHE A 298 -11.66 -11.35 -1.22
CA PHE A 298 -11.67 -11.67 -2.64
C PHE A 298 -12.69 -10.84 -3.44
N GLN A 299 -13.85 -10.53 -2.85
CA GLN A 299 -14.91 -9.76 -3.50
C GLN A 299 -14.48 -8.30 -3.71
N SER A 300 -13.97 -7.64 -2.68
CA SER A 300 -13.49 -6.24 -2.81
C SER A 300 -12.24 -6.14 -3.69
N LEU A 301 -11.33 -7.11 -3.62
CA LEU A 301 -10.15 -7.17 -4.50
C LEU A 301 -10.55 -7.33 -5.96
N LYS A 302 -11.51 -8.21 -6.27
CA LYS A 302 -12.04 -8.36 -7.64
C LYS A 302 -12.58 -7.03 -8.16
N SER A 303 -13.41 -6.34 -7.38
CA SER A 303 -13.96 -5.02 -7.76
C SER A 303 -12.86 -3.97 -8.01
N LYS A 304 -11.76 -4.00 -7.27
CA LYS A 304 -10.60 -3.11 -7.47
C LYS A 304 -9.77 -3.45 -8.70
N LEU A 305 -9.54 -4.73 -8.94
CA LEU A 305 -8.84 -5.21 -10.15
C LEU A 305 -9.65 -4.86 -11.40
N ASP A 306 -10.96 -5.09 -11.39
CA ASP A 306 -11.88 -4.72 -12.46
C ASP A 306 -11.87 -3.20 -12.70
N PHE A 307 -11.82 -2.40 -11.63
CA PHE A 307 -11.67 -0.94 -11.74
C PHE A 307 -10.35 -0.55 -12.43
N VAL A 308 -9.21 -1.09 -11.97
CA VAL A 308 -7.87 -0.82 -12.54
C VAL A 308 -7.84 -1.14 -14.03
N GLN A 309 -8.42 -2.28 -14.42
CA GLN A 309 -8.56 -2.66 -15.81
C GLN A 309 -9.47 -1.70 -16.59
N ARG A 310 -10.64 -1.37 -16.04
CA ARG A 310 -11.63 -0.49 -16.69
C ARG A 310 -11.09 0.90 -16.98
N VAL A 311 -10.30 1.47 -16.05
CA VAL A 311 -9.70 2.80 -16.23
C VAL A 311 -8.36 2.76 -16.98
N ASN A 312 -7.86 1.57 -17.34
CA ASN A 312 -6.55 1.36 -17.96
C ASN A 312 -5.41 1.94 -17.11
N ALA A 313 -5.46 1.72 -15.79
CA ALA A 313 -4.39 2.05 -14.87
C ALA A 313 -3.21 1.08 -15.04
N LEU A 314 -2.02 1.50 -14.60
CA LEU A 314 -0.80 0.72 -14.78
C LEU A 314 -0.87 -0.64 -14.07
N GLY A 315 -1.47 -0.65 -12.87
CA GLY A 315 -1.64 -1.86 -12.06
C GLY A 315 -2.12 -1.56 -10.64
N VAL A 316 -1.80 -2.49 -9.74
CA VAL A 316 -2.04 -2.38 -8.29
C VAL A 316 -0.75 -2.52 -7.50
N ALA A 317 -0.68 -1.91 -6.31
CA ALA A 317 0.37 -2.06 -5.29
C ALA A 317 -0.24 -2.49 -3.94
N ILE A 318 0.53 -3.21 -3.12
CA ILE A 318 0.01 -4.00 -2.00
C ILE A 318 0.75 -3.69 -0.69
N PHE A 319 0.05 -3.08 0.27
CA PHE A 319 0.59 -2.71 1.57
C PHE A 319 0.07 -3.67 2.67
N ASP A 320 0.87 -4.48 3.33
CA ASP A 320 2.12 -5.06 2.86
C ASP A 320 1.91 -6.57 2.67
N ILE A 321 2.79 -7.21 1.89
CA ILE A 321 2.66 -8.63 1.54
C ILE A 321 2.78 -9.58 2.74
N THR A 322 3.39 -9.14 3.84
CA THR A 322 3.58 -9.97 5.04
C THR A 322 2.31 -10.10 5.87
N ARG A 323 1.31 -9.26 5.56
CA ARG A 323 0.00 -9.27 6.20
C ARG A 323 -0.94 -10.33 5.63
N ASP A 324 -0.59 -10.94 4.49
CA ASP A 324 -1.35 -12.08 4.00
C ASP A 324 -1.15 -13.30 4.92
N SER A 325 -2.03 -14.28 4.83
CA SER A 325 -1.87 -15.52 5.60
C SER A 325 -0.73 -16.37 5.03
N TYR A 326 -0.35 -17.44 5.74
CA TYR A 326 0.74 -18.32 5.34
C TYR A 326 0.57 -18.91 3.92
N ASN A 327 -0.68 -19.13 3.50
CA ASN A 327 -1.02 -19.66 2.18
C ASN A 327 -1.19 -18.55 1.12
N VAL A 328 -0.91 -17.29 1.47
CA VAL A 328 -0.98 -16.10 0.61
C VAL A 328 -2.23 -16.01 -0.30
N PRO A 329 -3.45 -16.31 0.22
CA PRO A 329 -4.65 -16.40 -0.60
C PRO A 329 -4.97 -15.12 -1.36
N LEU A 330 -4.81 -13.94 -0.74
CA LEU A 330 -5.15 -12.67 -1.39
C LEU A 330 -4.13 -12.31 -2.46
N LEU A 331 -2.84 -12.61 -2.24
CA LEU A 331 -1.81 -12.43 -3.26
C LEU A 331 -1.96 -13.42 -4.42
N ASP A 332 -2.38 -14.66 -4.15
CA ASP A 332 -2.64 -15.69 -5.17
C ASP A 332 -3.83 -15.32 -6.06
N PHE A 333 -4.82 -14.61 -5.50
CA PHE A 333 -5.98 -14.12 -6.24
C PHE A 333 -5.63 -13.06 -7.29
N ILE A 334 -4.49 -12.37 -7.14
CA ILE A 334 -4.06 -11.33 -8.07
C ILE A 334 -3.28 -11.98 -9.22
N PRO A 335 -3.86 -12.10 -10.42
CA PRO A 335 -3.32 -13.00 -11.44
C PRO A 335 -2.03 -12.44 -12.04
N PRO A 336 -0.91 -13.19 -12.07
CA PRO A 336 0.42 -12.70 -12.42
C PRO A 336 0.59 -11.95 -13.74
N ASP A 337 -0.32 -12.16 -14.69
CA ASP A 337 -0.19 -11.66 -16.06
C ASP A 337 -1.53 -11.69 -16.80
N ASN A 338 -1.75 -10.67 -17.67
CA ASN A 338 -2.64 -10.49 -18.84
C ASN A 338 -3.96 -11.27 -19.06
N ARG A 339 -4.37 -12.23 -18.24
CA ARG A 339 -5.52 -13.12 -18.55
C ARG A 339 -6.89 -12.48 -18.37
N TYR A 340 -6.95 -11.26 -17.84
CA TYR A 340 -8.21 -10.52 -17.79
C TYR A 340 -8.64 -9.94 -19.15
N THR A 341 -7.82 -10.06 -20.21
CA THR A 341 -8.18 -9.56 -21.55
C THR A 341 -8.89 -10.58 -22.46
N SER A 342 -9.12 -11.84 -22.02
CA SER A 342 -9.52 -12.91 -22.95
C SER A 342 -11.01 -12.98 -23.35
N ASN A 343 -11.80 -11.92 -23.20
CA ASN A 343 -13.20 -11.92 -23.68
C ASN A 343 -13.63 -10.69 -24.50
N ARG A 344 -12.69 -9.89 -25.04
CA ARG A 344 -13.01 -8.92 -26.10
C ARG A 344 -12.44 -9.37 -27.44
N ASN A 345 -13.25 -10.14 -28.17
CA ASN A 345 -13.03 -10.35 -29.60
C ASN A 345 -13.16 -9.00 -30.32
N ASN A 346 -12.16 -8.65 -31.13
CA ASN A 346 -12.09 -7.50 -32.07
C ASN A 346 -11.82 -6.09 -31.51
N LEU A 347 -10.60 -5.78 -31.07
CA LEU A 347 -10.01 -4.44 -31.26
C LEU A 347 -8.47 -4.49 -31.20
N ASP A 348 -7.85 -3.61 -31.97
CA ASP A 348 -6.48 -3.64 -32.49
C ASP A 348 -5.31 -3.86 -31.51
N ASN A 349 -4.25 -4.47 -32.07
CA ASN A 349 -3.00 -4.92 -31.45
C ASN A 349 -2.06 -3.79 -30.95
N SER A 350 -2.50 -2.95 -30.01
CA SER A 350 -1.60 -2.03 -29.30
C SER A 350 -1.91 -1.88 -27.81
N TYR A 351 -2.42 -2.93 -27.17
CA TYR A 351 -2.70 -2.90 -25.73
C TYR A 351 -1.44 -3.12 -24.88
N LEU A 352 -1.10 -2.08 -24.11
CA LEU A 352 -0.17 -2.13 -22.98
C LEU A 352 -0.75 -3.12 -21.95
N GLY A 353 -0.15 -4.31 -21.84
CA GLY A 353 -0.59 -5.32 -20.87
C GLY A 353 -0.59 -4.79 -19.43
N LEU A 354 -1.57 -5.24 -18.64
CA LEU A 354 -1.68 -4.91 -17.22
C LEU A 354 -0.38 -5.33 -16.52
N LYS A 355 0.44 -4.36 -16.12
CA LYS A 355 1.66 -4.65 -15.38
C LYS A 355 1.28 -4.65 -13.91
N ILE A 356 1.09 -5.82 -13.32
CA ILE A 356 1.04 -5.90 -11.86
C ILE A 356 2.35 -5.32 -11.33
N ILE A 357 2.23 -4.33 -10.46
CA ILE A 357 3.33 -3.76 -9.71
C ILE A 357 3.10 -4.10 -8.24
N VAL A 358 3.34 -5.35 -7.82
CA VAL A 358 3.27 -5.70 -6.39
C VAL A 358 4.40 -5.00 -5.66
N GLY A 359 4.16 -3.74 -5.30
CA GLY A 359 4.88 -2.88 -4.36
C GLY A 359 4.71 -3.43 -2.96
N ALA A 360 5.65 -4.21 -2.45
CA ALA A 360 5.58 -4.67 -1.06
C ALA A 360 6.15 -3.58 -0.15
N ILE A 361 5.38 -2.65 0.42
CA ILE A 361 5.98 -1.63 1.30
C ILE A 361 6.28 -2.26 2.67
N CYS A 362 7.43 -2.89 2.84
CA CYS A 362 7.83 -3.44 4.13
C CYS A 362 8.31 -2.31 5.04
N SER A 363 7.55 -1.96 6.08
CA SER A 363 7.97 -1.02 7.13
C SER A 363 8.95 -1.61 8.14
N PHE A 364 9.27 -2.91 8.05
CA PHE A 364 10.18 -3.59 8.98
C PHE A 364 11.10 -4.58 8.24
N ILE A 365 12.42 -4.34 8.30
CA ILE A 365 13.40 -5.03 7.46
C ILE A 365 13.94 -6.34 8.07
N LEU A 366 13.86 -6.59 9.39
CA LEU A 366 14.57 -7.75 9.95
C LEU A 366 13.84 -9.10 9.84
N VAL A 367 12.50 -9.14 9.70
CA VAL A 367 11.74 -10.41 9.71
C VAL A 367 11.16 -10.77 8.33
N SER A 368 10.88 -9.78 7.49
CA SER A 368 10.14 -9.92 6.22
C SER A 368 10.94 -10.65 5.11
N VAL A 369 12.27 -10.50 5.10
CA VAL A 369 13.15 -11.07 4.06
C VAL A 369 13.20 -12.60 4.10
N LEU A 370 13.14 -13.18 5.30
CA LEU A 370 13.09 -14.65 5.46
C LEU A 370 11.72 -15.21 5.06
N VAL A 371 10.63 -14.48 5.31
CA VAL A 371 9.26 -14.91 5.01
C VAL A 371 9.01 -14.95 3.50
N ALA A 372 9.40 -13.93 2.74
CA ALA A 372 9.25 -13.93 1.28
C ALA A 372 10.06 -15.06 0.61
N GLY A 373 11.28 -15.33 1.07
CA GLY A 373 12.09 -16.45 0.61
C GLY A 373 11.50 -17.81 0.97
N PHE A 374 10.93 -17.96 2.16
CA PHE A 374 10.32 -19.20 2.63
C PHE A 374 9.01 -19.52 1.90
N ILE A 375 8.15 -18.52 1.67
CA ILE A 375 6.92 -18.63 0.88
C ILE A 375 7.25 -19.05 -0.55
N PHE A 376 8.28 -18.45 -1.15
CA PHE A 376 8.67 -18.74 -2.53
C PHE A 376 9.36 -20.12 -2.70
N HIS A 377 10.24 -20.50 -1.77
CA HIS A 377 10.83 -21.84 -1.73
C HIS A 377 9.75 -22.91 -1.55
N ARG A 378 8.70 -22.65 -0.75
CA ARG A 378 7.55 -23.56 -0.62
C ARG A 378 6.72 -23.65 -1.89
N ARG A 379 6.45 -22.56 -2.62
CA ARG A 379 5.78 -22.64 -3.94
C ARG A 379 6.49 -23.58 -4.91
N HIS A 380 7.84 -23.62 -4.87
CA HIS A 380 8.61 -24.52 -5.72
C HIS A 380 8.64 -25.97 -5.22
N LYS A 381 8.53 -26.21 -3.91
CA LYS A 381 8.46 -27.57 -3.30
C LYS A 381 7.05 -28.16 -3.27
N ALA A 382 6.01 -27.35 -3.10
CA ALA A 382 4.61 -27.79 -3.08
C ALA A 382 4.18 -28.36 -4.45
N LYS A 383 4.75 -27.85 -5.54
CA LYS A 383 4.64 -28.46 -6.88
C LYS A 383 5.28 -29.86 -7.01
N MET A 384 5.98 -30.35 -5.99
CA MET A 384 6.62 -31.67 -5.98
C MET A 384 6.05 -32.63 -4.91
N SER A 385 5.02 -32.25 -4.16
CA SER A 385 4.47 -33.09 -3.09
C SER A 385 2.98 -32.84 -2.90
N ASP A 386 2.16 -33.53 -3.69
CA ASP A 386 0.71 -33.60 -3.47
C ASP A 386 0.39 -34.40 -2.20
N GLN A 387 -0.17 -33.73 -1.20
CA GLN A 387 -1.19 -34.21 -0.25
C GLN A 387 -1.62 -33.08 0.72
N LEU A 388 -1.92 -31.89 0.18
CA LEU A 388 -2.68 -30.86 0.88
C LEU A 388 -4.03 -30.74 0.18
N ILE A 389 -5.11 -30.65 0.96
CA ILE A 389 -6.47 -30.47 0.47
C ILE A 389 -6.48 -29.26 -0.45
N ASP A 390 -6.68 -29.51 -1.74
CA ASP A 390 -6.70 -28.52 -2.79
C ASP A 390 -7.98 -27.68 -2.68
N THR A 391 -7.92 -26.62 -1.87
CA THR A 391 -8.97 -25.59 -1.82
C THR A 391 -8.89 -24.62 -3.00
N SER A 392 -7.93 -24.78 -3.94
CA SER A 392 -7.73 -23.84 -5.06
C SER A 392 -8.73 -24.04 -6.21
N ASN A 393 -9.52 -25.11 -6.19
CA ASN A 393 -10.56 -25.40 -7.18
C ASN A 393 -11.98 -24.98 -6.75
N GLN A 394 -12.15 -24.34 -5.60
CA GLN A 394 -13.46 -23.84 -5.20
C GLN A 394 -13.63 -22.41 -5.73
N ASP A 395 -14.43 -22.28 -6.78
CA ASP A 395 -14.65 -21.03 -7.48
C ASP A 395 -15.47 -20.05 -6.62
N CYS A 396 -14.77 -19.21 -5.84
CA CYS A 396 -15.40 -18.12 -5.10
C CYS A 396 -15.86 -16.97 -6.02
N SER A 397 -15.71 -17.09 -7.35
CA SER A 397 -16.08 -16.03 -8.30
C SER A 397 -17.59 -15.96 -8.59
N ASP A 398 -18.35 -16.99 -8.20
CA ASP A 398 -19.81 -17.10 -8.35
C ASP A 398 -20.60 -16.52 -7.15
N ILE A 399 -19.93 -15.89 -6.19
CA ILE A 399 -20.59 -15.24 -5.04
C ILE A 399 -21.18 -13.90 -5.49
N SER A 400 -22.31 -13.96 -6.18
CA SER A 400 -23.21 -12.83 -6.43
C SER A 400 -24.65 -13.27 -6.14
N HIS A 401 -25.16 -12.87 -4.97
CA HIS A 401 -26.55 -13.04 -4.59
C HIS A 401 -27.12 -11.73 -4.06
#